data_AF-A0A8J9ZXS9-F1
#
_entry.id   AF-A0A8J9ZXS9-F1
#
_cell.length_a   1.000
_cell.length_b   1.000
_cell.length_c   1.000
_cell.angle_alpha   90.00
_cell.angle_beta   90.00
_cell.angle_gamma   90.00
#
_symmetry.space_group_name_H-M   'P 1'
#
loop_
_entity.id
_entity.type
_entity.pdbx_description
1 polymer ?
#
loop_
_entity_poly.entity_id
_entity_poly.type
_entity_poly.pdbx_seq_one_letter_code
_entity_poly.pdbx_strand_id
1 'polypeptide(L)'
;MANQNLENQPLTEDNGNEVPLPTRRERIPLQRLHIEQRQSDSSYATSDLGRQSSISPTSRNLELCVYSMDKCGLQFCLDNGKHTTAGELSKLVQGNMDLPQQASEIFCLWLTSPLLQLQLKPHHKPYKLCKQWCQLLTKFTGAKQEDIEKEEPILCYQRNCFLSVKDEKRITDPAILHRLFDEAKYNILEGRYPVPENDVYYFGALLCFIEHGKFDPNIHQPGFFKDKISEFLPGHMCKNRWSFPGRSPRAMNEQKLLERYQHVSEATHITDHKVEFLKKCWELPYYGSVFFKGQIERPCNSVIMREMPDRPVHVAVNREMVHIVDLEKKAILLGLAYDELSWEYTEPSVDRPNGFPCLWLEFDAEEDNKKVNKLLQIFSKQAVMMDAMIDVCVEDLNRRDINTSGALPSQLMSRQASVKPSLTNRFDRLSLSTFNDEGERISSSAAVKRQFSLSNPFRRPSKYHHAGRDMPHIVRH
;
A
#
# COMPACT_ATOMS: atom_id res chain seq x y z
N MET A 1 -31.81 73.03 -4.48
CA MET A 1 -30.36 73.07 -4.19
C MET A 1 -29.85 71.65 -4.49
N ALA A 2 -29.53 71.25 -5.73
CA ALA A 2 -28.36 71.60 -6.57
C ALA A 2 -27.04 71.40 -5.77
N ASN A 3 -25.98 70.72 -6.20
CA ASN A 3 -25.60 70.10 -7.47
C ASN A 3 -24.34 69.23 -7.24
N GLN A 4 -24.29 68.07 -7.91
CA GLN A 4 -23.18 67.56 -8.75
C GLN A 4 -21.72 67.33 -8.24
N ASN A 5 -21.25 66.13 -8.62
CA ASN A 5 -19.90 65.64 -8.98
C ASN A 5 -18.78 66.68 -9.19
N LEU A 6 -17.54 66.35 -8.78
CA LEU A 6 -16.42 66.14 -9.73
C LEU A 6 -15.19 65.47 -9.06
N GLU A 7 -14.45 64.77 -9.91
CA GLU A 7 -13.35 63.82 -9.71
C GLU A 7 -11.96 64.40 -9.35
N ASN A 8 -11.05 63.47 -8.97
CA ASN A 8 -9.63 63.33 -9.36
C ASN A 8 -8.52 64.12 -8.63
N GLN A 9 -7.74 63.45 -7.74
CA GLN A 9 -6.43 62.79 -7.99
C GLN A 9 -5.63 62.51 -6.68
N PRO A 10 -4.59 61.63 -6.69
CA PRO A 10 -4.25 60.69 -5.61
C PRO A 10 -3.09 61.14 -4.72
N LEU A 11 -2.79 60.38 -3.64
CA LEU A 11 -1.45 60.01 -3.14
C LEU A 11 -1.56 59.37 -1.74
N THR A 12 -1.17 58.09 -1.63
CA THR A 12 -0.05 57.53 -0.84
C THR A 12 -0.37 56.10 -0.42
N GLU A 13 0.42 55.18 -0.98
CA GLU A 13 0.49 53.76 -0.65
C GLU A 13 0.95 53.57 0.80
N ASP A 14 0.19 52.80 1.58
CA ASP A 14 0.65 52.24 2.85
C ASP A 14 0.92 50.74 2.65
N ASN A 15 2.20 50.38 2.75
CA ASN A 15 2.73 49.04 2.56
C ASN A 15 2.42 48.18 3.79
N GLY A 16 1.28 47.50 3.77
CA GLY A 16 0.95 46.42 4.70
C GLY A 16 1.40 45.07 4.16
N ASN A 17 2.45 44.51 4.77
CA ASN A 17 3.02 43.16 4.58
C ASN A 17 2.07 42.11 3.96
N GLU A 18 2.14 41.92 2.64
CA GLU A 18 1.64 40.72 1.98
C GLU A 18 2.58 39.55 2.29
N VAL A 19 2.04 38.54 2.96
CA VAL A 19 2.66 37.22 3.05
C VAL A 19 2.74 36.66 1.63
N PRO A 20 3.90 36.18 1.14
CA PRO A 20 4.00 35.66 -0.22
C PRO A 20 3.11 34.42 -0.35
N LEU A 21 2.05 34.52 -1.13
CA LEU A 21 1.30 33.36 -1.62
C LEU A 21 2.25 32.48 -2.45
N PRO A 22 2.33 31.17 -2.19
CA PRO A 22 3.20 30.31 -2.98
C PRO A 22 2.69 30.25 -4.42
N THR A 23 3.56 30.75 -5.30
CA THR A 23 3.44 30.79 -6.75
C THR A 23 3.41 29.38 -7.34
N ARG A 24 2.39 29.12 -8.16
CA ARG A 24 2.32 28.14 -9.26
C ARG A 24 2.64 26.67 -8.91
N ARG A 25 1.59 25.83 -8.88
CA ARG A 25 1.67 24.36 -8.97
C ARG A 25 2.35 23.95 -10.29
N GLU A 26 3.67 23.82 -10.31
CA GLU A 26 4.38 23.18 -11.42
C GLU A 26 4.30 21.65 -11.27
N ARG A 27 3.92 20.97 -12.36
CA ARG A 27 3.98 19.50 -12.46
C ARG A 27 5.46 19.11 -12.54
N ILE A 28 6.11 18.92 -11.39
CA ILE A 28 7.47 18.38 -11.33
C ILE A 28 7.37 16.86 -11.52
N PRO A 29 7.96 16.27 -12.57
CA PRO A 29 8.00 14.82 -12.74
C PRO A 29 8.55 14.15 -11.48
N LEU A 30 8.12 12.92 -11.15
CA LEU A 30 8.68 12.13 -10.05
C LEU A 30 10.21 12.11 -10.16
N GLN A 31 10.86 12.97 -9.37
CA GLN A 31 12.30 13.16 -9.37
C GLN A 31 12.84 12.60 -8.06
N ARG A 32 14.00 11.97 -8.14
CA ARG A 32 14.69 11.38 -6.99
C ARG A 32 14.96 12.47 -5.95
N LEU A 33 14.94 12.13 -4.66
CA LEU A 33 15.39 13.05 -3.62
C LEU A 33 16.89 13.31 -3.78
N HIS A 34 17.26 14.31 -4.58
CA HIS A 34 18.60 14.88 -4.55
C HIS A 34 18.73 15.72 -3.29
N ILE A 35 19.27 15.12 -2.23
CA ILE A 35 19.74 15.88 -1.07
C ILE A 35 21.10 16.49 -1.45
N GLU A 36 21.08 17.49 -2.33
CA GLU A 36 22.26 18.29 -2.65
C GLU A 36 22.51 19.33 -1.56
N GLN A 37 23.74 19.39 -1.07
CA GLN A 37 24.22 20.58 -0.38
C GLN A 37 24.65 21.58 -1.45
N ARG A 38 23.80 22.54 -1.82
CA ARG A 38 24.28 23.69 -2.59
C ARG A 38 25.19 24.53 -1.70
N GLN A 39 26.50 24.45 -1.96
CA GLN A 39 27.45 25.48 -1.53
C GLN A 39 27.25 26.66 -2.48
N SER A 40 26.72 27.77 -1.98
CA SER A 40 26.71 29.03 -2.72
C SER A 40 28.12 29.62 -2.68
N ASP A 41 28.94 29.33 -3.67
CA ASP A 41 30.19 30.06 -3.91
C ASP A 41 29.85 31.43 -4.52
N SER A 42 29.63 32.40 -3.64
CA SER A 42 29.56 33.82 -3.99
C SER A 42 30.95 34.44 -3.80
N SER A 43 31.80 34.34 -4.81
CA SER A 43 33.05 35.10 -4.91
C SER A 43 32.76 36.50 -5.47
N TYR A 44 32.39 37.44 -4.60
CA TYR A 44 32.61 38.86 -4.86
C TYR A 44 33.41 39.43 -3.69
N ALA A 45 34.66 39.76 -4.00
CA ALA A 45 35.51 40.56 -3.15
C ALA A 45 34.89 41.95 -2.94
N THR A 46 34.73 42.35 -1.69
CA THR A 46 34.85 43.74 -1.24
C THR A 46 35.08 43.73 0.27
N SER A 47 36.14 44.41 0.66
CA SER A 47 36.57 44.68 2.02
C SER A 47 35.58 45.62 2.72
N ASP A 48 35.11 45.26 3.92
CA ASP A 48 34.99 46.25 5.00
C ASP A 48 34.80 45.62 6.39
N LEU A 49 35.41 46.27 7.39
CA LEU A 49 35.48 45.86 8.78
C LEU A 49 34.14 46.02 9.53
N GLY A 50 33.85 45.06 10.42
CA GLY A 50 33.20 45.37 11.70
C GLY A 50 31.77 44.87 11.93
N ARG A 51 31.64 43.64 12.42
CA ARG A 51 30.84 43.22 13.61
C ARG A 51 30.78 41.70 13.64
N GLN A 52 31.52 41.10 14.58
CA GLN A 52 31.39 39.69 14.91
C GLN A 52 30.07 39.47 15.67
N SER A 53 29.02 39.08 14.94
CA SER A 53 28.00 38.18 15.48
C SER A 53 28.36 36.77 15.02
N SER A 54 28.76 35.94 15.98
CA SER A 54 29.04 34.53 15.75
C SER A 54 27.76 33.79 15.33
N ILE A 55 27.49 33.73 14.03
CA ILE A 55 26.50 32.80 13.49
C ILE A 55 27.15 31.42 13.53
N SER A 56 26.69 30.59 14.45
CA SER A 56 27.04 29.17 14.53
C SER A 56 26.79 28.48 13.17
N PRO A 57 27.70 27.62 12.65
CA PRO A 57 27.61 27.07 11.29
C PRO A 57 26.52 25.99 11.11
N THR A 58 25.57 25.87 12.02
CA THR A 58 24.81 24.63 12.25
C THR A 58 23.41 24.57 11.64
N SER A 59 22.85 25.66 11.13
CA SER A 59 21.50 25.65 10.54
C SER A 59 21.55 26.06 9.08
N ARG A 60 21.93 25.11 8.21
CA ARG A 60 21.67 25.23 6.78
C ARG A 60 20.26 24.74 6.51
N ASN A 61 19.47 25.55 5.82
CA ASN A 61 18.13 25.19 5.38
C ASN A 61 18.18 23.91 4.55
N LEU A 62 17.23 23.01 4.80
CA LEU A 62 17.06 21.80 4.00
C LEU A 62 15.95 22.03 2.98
N GLU A 63 16.32 21.97 1.73
CA GLU A 63 15.35 21.87 0.63
C GLU A 63 14.91 20.41 0.48
N LEU A 64 13.60 20.17 0.43
CA LEU A 64 13.05 18.85 0.16
C LEU A 64 11.74 18.96 -0.62
N CYS A 65 11.35 17.86 -1.26
CA CYS A 65 10.07 17.73 -1.95
C CYS A 65 9.24 16.60 -1.33
N VAL A 66 7.95 16.84 -1.11
CA VAL A 66 6.97 15.81 -0.74
C VAL A 66 6.04 15.56 -1.93
N TYR A 67 6.05 14.33 -2.43
CA TYR A 67 5.28 13.92 -3.60
C TYR A 67 3.89 13.42 -3.24
N SER A 68 2.95 13.58 -4.17
CA SER A 68 1.62 12.98 -4.17
C SER A 68 1.51 11.91 -5.27
N MET A 69 0.50 11.07 -5.19
CA MET A 69 0.32 9.94 -6.13
C MET A 69 -0.13 10.36 -7.54
N ASP A 70 -0.55 11.61 -7.70
CA ASP A 70 -0.80 12.27 -8.99
C ASP A 70 0.49 12.75 -9.68
N LYS A 71 1.67 12.41 -9.13
CA LYS A 71 3.00 12.81 -9.59
C LYS A 71 3.28 14.31 -9.43
N CYS A 72 2.52 15.02 -8.59
CA CYS A 72 2.86 16.39 -8.18
C CYS A 72 3.77 16.37 -6.94
N GLY A 73 4.52 17.45 -6.73
CA GLY A 73 5.40 17.63 -5.57
C GLY A 73 5.23 18.99 -4.92
N LEU A 74 5.33 19.04 -3.59
CA LEU A 74 5.41 20.27 -2.80
C LEU A 74 6.85 20.47 -2.32
N GLN A 75 7.45 21.60 -2.71
CA GLN A 75 8.80 21.97 -2.28
C GLN A 75 8.76 22.74 -0.96
N PHE A 76 9.64 22.37 -0.04
CA PHE A 76 9.82 23.01 1.26
C PHE A 76 11.27 23.42 1.45
N CYS A 77 11.47 24.57 2.11
CA CYS A 77 12.77 25.02 2.62
C CYS A 77 12.66 25.08 4.15
N LEU A 78 13.35 24.18 4.85
CA LEU A 78 13.19 23.98 6.29
C LEU A 78 14.45 24.39 7.06
N ASP A 79 14.34 25.39 7.94
CA ASP A 79 15.48 25.91 8.73
C ASP A 79 16.13 24.85 9.64
N ASN A 80 15.35 23.90 10.14
CA ASN A 80 15.82 22.76 10.95
C ASN A 80 15.48 21.40 10.33
N GLY A 81 15.53 21.30 8.99
CA GLY A 81 15.00 20.14 8.26
C GLY A 81 15.63 18.79 8.60
N LYS A 82 16.87 18.77 9.13
CA LYS A 82 17.52 17.53 9.61
C LYS A 82 16.84 16.94 10.86
N HIS A 83 16.14 17.77 11.61
CA HIS A 83 15.45 17.39 12.84
C HIS A 83 13.94 17.44 12.73
N THR A 84 13.40 18.07 11.68
CA THR A 84 11.96 18.03 11.37
C THR A 84 11.47 16.60 11.33
N THR A 85 10.42 16.37 12.11
CA THR A 85 9.75 15.09 12.23
C THR A 85 8.74 14.89 11.10
N ALA A 86 8.38 13.64 10.83
CA ALA A 86 7.36 13.31 9.85
C ALA A 86 6.00 13.92 10.22
N GLY A 87 5.68 14.04 11.52
CA GLY A 87 4.45 14.66 11.99
C GLY A 87 4.40 16.16 11.72
N GLU A 88 5.49 16.89 11.98
CA GLU A 88 5.59 18.32 11.66
C GLU A 88 5.49 18.56 10.16
N LEU A 89 6.22 17.77 9.36
CA LEU A 89 6.18 17.90 7.91
C LEU A 89 4.80 17.51 7.32
N SER A 90 4.12 16.51 7.90
CA SER A 90 2.75 16.16 7.49
C SER A 90 1.78 17.33 7.69
N LYS A 91 1.92 18.09 8.80
CA LYS A 91 1.11 19.29 9.04
C LYS A 91 1.40 20.40 8.02
N LEU A 92 2.66 20.59 7.64
CA LEU A 92 3.04 21.56 6.61
C LEU A 92 2.43 21.19 5.24
N VAL A 93 2.48 19.90 4.88
CA VAL A 93 1.85 19.38 3.66
C VAL A 93 0.34 19.57 3.70
N GLN A 94 -0.30 19.20 4.80
CA GLN A 94 -1.74 19.38 5.01
C GLN A 94 -2.17 20.84 4.83
N GLY A 95 -1.43 21.79 5.44
CA GLY A 95 -1.70 23.22 5.30
C GLY A 95 -1.50 23.74 3.88
N ASN A 96 -0.46 23.30 3.17
CA ASN A 96 -0.20 23.72 1.78
C ASN A 96 -1.20 23.12 0.77
N MET A 97 -1.87 22.03 1.13
CA MET A 97 -2.91 21.40 0.31
C MET A 97 -4.32 21.86 0.70
N ASP A 98 -4.47 22.79 1.65
CA ASP A 98 -5.75 23.24 2.20
C ASP A 98 -6.64 22.09 2.69
N LEU A 99 -6.03 21.04 3.26
CA LEU A 99 -6.74 19.86 3.73
C LEU A 99 -7.30 20.06 5.15
N PRO A 100 -8.54 19.61 5.43
CA PRO A 100 -9.15 19.78 6.75
C PRO A 100 -8.44 18.94 7.81
N GLN A 101 -8.67 19.25 9.10
CA GLN A 101 -7.99 18.60 10.23
C GLN A 101 -8.08 17.06 10.20
N GLN A 102 -9.22 16.52 9.75
CA GLN A 102 -9.48 15.08 9.61
C GLN A 102 -8.42 14.36 8.74
N ALA A 103 -7.79 15.06 7.79
CA ALA A 103 -6.77 14.51 6.92
C ALA A 103 -5.56 13.92 7.68
N SER A 104 -5.30 14.40 8.90
CA SER A 104 -4.21 13.92 9.76
C SER A 104 -4.35 12.47 10.23
N GLU A 105 -5.56 11.92 10.21
CA GLU A 105 -5.83 10.51 10.53
C GLU A 105 -5.82 9.62 9.27
N ILE A 106 -6.02 10.24 8.11
CA ILE A 106 -6.26 9.60 6.81
C ILE A 106 -4.96 9.45 6.03
N PHE A 107 -4.06 10.43 6.12
CA PHE A 107 -2.82 10.47 5.37
C PHE A 107 -1.61 10.58 6.29
N CYS A 108 -0.47 10.13 5.81
CA CYS A 108 0.82 10.23 6.48
C CYS A 108 1.96 10.22 5.46
N LEU A 109 3.19 10.39 5.95
CA LEU A 109 4.38 10.36 5.11
C LEU A 109 4.94 8.95 4.94
N TRP A 110 5.43 8.68 3.73
CA TRP A 110 6.06 7.42 3.36
C TRP A 110 7.39 7.66 2.66
N LEU A 111 8.38 6.83 2.95
CA LEU A 111 9.57 6.70 2.09
C LEU A 111 9.34 5.56 1.10
N THR A 112 9.42 5.88 -0.19
CA THR A 112 9.09 4.95 -1.27
C THR A 112 10.25 4.87 -2.25
N SER A 113 10.69 3.66 -2.59
CA SER A 113 11.49 3.39 -3.77
C SER A 113 10.98 2.12 -4.48
N PRO A 114 11.46 1.81 -5.70
CA PRO A 114 11.17 0.54 -6.35
C PRO A 114 11.48 -0.70 -5.50
N LEU A 115 12.43 -0.62 -4.56
CA LEU A 115 12.86 -1.74 -3.74
C LEU A 115 12.11 -1.87 -2.41
N LEU A 116 11.77 -0.76 -1.75
CA LEU A 116 11.21 -0.74 -0.40
C LEU A 116 10.24 0.42 -0.21
N GLN A 117 9.19 0.21 0.59
CA GLN A 117 8.21 1.21 1.01
C GLN A 117 8.07 1.18 2.53
N LEU A 118 8.16 2.35 3.15
CA LEU A 118 8.09 2.52 4.61
C LEU A 118 7.13 3.64 4.98
N GLN A 119 6.01 3.32 5.62
CA GLN A 119 5.20 4.32 6.32
C GLN A 119 5.97 4.88 7.52
N LEU A 120 6.01 6.21 7.64
CA LEU A 120 6.70 6.89 8.72
C LEU A 120 5.77 7.09 9.93
N LYS A 121 6.30 6.87 11.13
CA LYS A 121 5.64 7.28 12.38
C LYS A 121 5.84 8.79 12.59
N PRO A 122 4.92 9.49 13.28
CA PRO A 122 5.01 10.94 13.47
C PRO A 122 6.34 11.44 14.05
N HIS A 123 7.00 10.65 14.91
CA HIS A 123 8.28 11.01 15.54
C HIS A 123 9.52 10.67 14.69
N HIS A 124 9.37 9.95 13.56
CA HIS A 124 10.49 9.65 12.68
C HIS A 124 11.01 10.93 12.03
N LYS A 125 12.32 10.98 11.74
CA LYS A 125 12.99 12.08 11.04
C LYS A 125 13.31 11.64 9.61
N PRO A 126 12.57 12.12 8.57
CA PRO A 126 12.74 11.67 7.19
C PRO A 126 14.20 11.79 6.70
N TYR A 127 14.87 12.91 6.98
CA TYR A 127 16.27 13.14 6.61
C TYR A 127 17.20 12.03 7.10
N LYS A 128 17.05 11.59 8.36
CA LYS A 128 17.88 10.53 8.95
C LYS A 128 17.64 9.20 8.25
N LEU A 129 16.38 8.87 7.98
CA LEU A 129 16.02 7.61 7.31
C LEU A 129 16.50 7.58 5.85
N CYS A 130 16.43 8.70 5.13
CA CYS A 130 17.02 8.80 3.78
C CYS A 130 18.54 8.54 3.81
N LYS A 131 19.28 9.06 4.79
CA LYS A 131 20.71 8.78 4.95
C LYS A 131 21.00 7.31 5.30
N GLN A 132 20.06 6.61 5.89
CA GLN A 132 20.16 5.20 6.23
C GLN A 132 19.56 4.28 5.15
N TRP A 133 19.12 4.83 4.01
CA TRP A 133 18.37 4.07 3.01
C TRP A 133 19.11 2.84 2.50
N CYS A 134 20.40 2.98 2.15
CA CYS A 134 21.24 1.85 1.75
C CYS A 134 21.26 0.73 2.81
N GLN A 135 21.45 1.08 4.09
CA GLN A 135 21.43 0.10 5.19
C GLN A 135 20.06 -0.57 5.34
N LEU A 136 18.97 0.19 5.17
CA LEU A 136 17.61 -0.35 5.20
C LEU A 136 17.37 -1.31 4.03
N LEU A 137 17.83 -0.97 2.83
CA LEU A 137 17.73 -1.84 1.66
C LEU A 137 18.54 -3.14 1.83
N THR A 138 19.77 -3.07 2.34
CA THR A 138 20.59 -4.26 2.63
C THR A 138 19.89 -5.20 3.62
N LYS A 139 19.27 -4.61 4.65
CA LYS A 139 18.54 -5.35 5.70
C LYS A 139 17.26 -5.98 5.16
N PHE A 140 16.42 -5.22 4.46
CA PHE A 140 15.04 -5.60 4.14
C PHE A 140 14.84 -6.07 2.69
N THR A 141 15.90 -6.18 1.88
CA THR A 141 15.79 -6.61 0.48
C THR A 141 16.88 -7.60 0.09
N GLY A 142 16.56 -8.47 -0.88
CA GLY A 142 17.52 -9.35 -1.54
C GLY A 142 18.15 -8.72 -2.79
N ALA A 143 18.10 -7.39 -2.93
CA ALA A 143 18.64 -6.70 -4.10
C ALA A 143 20.17 -6.78 -4.14
N LYS A 144 20.74 -6.68 -5.34
CA LYS A 144 22.19 -6.64 -5.51
C LYS A 144 22.74 -5.33 -4.98
N GLN A 145 23.98 -5.36 -4.48
CA GLN A 145 24.63 -4.18 -3.92
C GLN A 145 24.68 -3.00 -4.93
N GLU A 146 24.94 -3.30 -6.21
CA GLU A 146 24.94 -2.30 -7.30
C GLU A 146 23.57 -1.63 -7.51
N ASP A 147 22.47 -2.35 -7.25
CA ASP A 147 21.12 -1.80 -7.34
C ASP A 147 20.83 -0.94 -6.09
N ILE A 148 21.25 -1.40 -4.91
CA ILE A 148 21.09 -0.69 -3.64
C ILE A 148 21.81 0.67 -3.65
N GLU A 149 23.02 0.73 -4.20
CA GLU A 149 23.84 1.96 -4.25
C GLU A 149 23.25 3.04 -5.16
N LYS A 150 22.44 2.65 -6.15
CA LYS A 150 21.80 3.57 -7.10
C LYS A 150 20.40 4.00 -6.64
N GLU A 151 19.90 3.43 -5.56
CA GLU A 151 18.55 3.62 -5.09
C GLU A 151 18.45 4.75 -4.06
N GLU A 152 17.51 5.66 -4.33
CA GLU A 152 17.15 6.77 -3.44
C GLU A 152 15.64 6.73 -3.20
N PRO A 153 15.18 6.90 -1.95
CA PRO A 153 13.76 6.98 -1.69
C PRO A 153 13.23 8.34 -2.16
N ILE A 154 11.93 8.41 -2.40
CA ILE A 154 11.15 9.65 -2.43
C ILE A 154 10.27 9.73 -1.20
N LEU A 155 9.99 10.95 -0.75
CA LEU A 155 9.07 11.20 0.35
C LEU A 155 7.67 11.47 -0.23
N CYS A 156 6.69 10.67 0.14
CA CYS A 156 5.33 10.75 -0.39
C CYS A 156 4.32 11.02 0.73
N TYR A 157 3.29 11.79 0.43
CA TYR A 157 2.09 11.94 1.27
C TYR A 157 0.99 11.02 0.73
N GLN A 158 0.65 9.98 1.49
CA GLN A 158 -0.17 8.86 1.05
C GLN A 158 -1.14 8.42 2.15
N ARG A 159 -2.11 7.60 1.78
CA ARG A 159 -3.07 6.97 2.69
C ARG A 159 -2.34 6.26 3.83
N ASN A 160 -2.82 6.48 5.05
CA ASN A 160 -2.40 5.74 6.22
C ASN A 160 -2.89 4.29 6.09
N CYS A 161 -1.97 3.32 6.17
CA CYS A 161 -2.34 1.90 6.05
C CYS A 161 -3.26 1.42 7.18
N PHE A 162 -3.34 2.16 8.29
CA PHE A 162 -4.25 1.91 9.42
C PHE A 162 -5.59 2.66 9.32
N LEU A 163 -5.89 3.33 8.21
CA LEU A 163 -7.24 3.79 7.93
C LEU A 163 -8.11 2.59 7.55
N SER A 164 -9.23 2.34 8.26
CA SER A 164 -10.15 1.27 7.85
C SER A 164 -11.03 1.72 6.69
N VAL A 165 -11.44 0.78 5.84
CA VAL A 165 -12.42 1.06 4.77
C VAL A 165 -13.75 1.54 5.34
N LYS A 166 -14.13 1.05 6.52
CA LYS A 166 -15.33 1.52 7.25
C LYS A 166 -15.25 3.00 7.62
N ASP A 167 -14.07 3.48 8.02
CA ASP A 167 -13.85 4.88 8.36
C ASP A 167 -13.76 5.74 7.11
N GLU A 168 -13.10 5.23 6.07
CA GLU A 168 -12.96 5.90 4.79
C GLU A 168 -14.32 6.15 4.10
N LYS A 169 -15.23 5.18 4.16
CA LYS A 169 -16.62 5.30 3.65
C LYS A 169 -17.42 6.46 4.25
N ARG A 170 -17.01 7.00 5.40
CA ARG A 170 -17.68 8.14 6.07
C ARG A 170 -17.12 9.50 5.65
N ILE A 171 -16.06 9.52 4.85
CA ILE A 171 -15.45 10.75 4.37
C ILE A 171 -16.31 11.33 3.25
N THR A 172 -16.67 12.60 3.39
CA THR A 172 -17.41 13.36 2.38
C THR A 172 -16.63 14.56 1.84
N ASP A 173 -15.48 14.88 2.43
CA ASP A 173 -14.66 16.01 2.02
C ASP A 173 -14.08 15.78 0.61
N PRO A 174 -14.36 16.65 -0.37
CA PRO A 174 -13.93 16.45 -1.75
C PRO A 174 -12.41 16.45 -1.94
N ALA A 175 -11.67 17.24 -1.15
CA ALA A 175 -10.22 17.33 -1.28
C ALA A 175 -9.54 16.05 -0.77
N ILE A 176 -10.03 15.49 0.33
CA ILE A 176 -9.59 14.17 0.82
C ILE A 176 -9.94 13.07 -0.18
N LEU A 177 -11.19 13.02 -0.66
CA LEU A 177 -11.64 11.98 -1.61
C LEU A 177 -10.84 12.04 -2.91
N HIS A 178 -10.50 13.23 -3.39
CA HIS A 178 -9.62 13.41 -4.54
C HIS A 178 -8.27 12.72 -4.35
N ARG A 179 -7.65 12.87 -3.17
CA ARG A 179 -6.33 12.29 -2.89
C ARG A 179 -6.37 10.78 -2.70
N LEU A 180 -7.40 10.26 -2.04
CA LEU A 180 -7.64 8.81 -1.99
C LEU A 180 -7.84 8.24 -3.40
N PHE A 181 -8.57 8.95 -4.26
CA PHE A 181 -8.77 8.57 -5.66
C PHE A 181 -7.46 8.54 -6.44
N ASP A 182 -6.60 9.57 -6.31
CA ASP A 182 -5.31 9.62 -7.02
C ASP A 182 -4.43 8.40 -6.67
N GLU A 183 -4.38 8.03 -5.39
CA GLU A 183 -3.65 6.85 -4.93
C GLU A 183 -4.29 5.53 -5.41
N ALA A 184 -5.62 5.42 -5.33
CA ALA A 184 -6.35 4.24 -5.80
C ALA A 184 -6.13 4.03 -7.32
N LYS A 185 -6.26 5.10 -8.11
CA LYS A 185 -5.97 5.13 -9.56
C LYS A 185 -4.55 4.64 -9.83
N TYR A 186 -3.55 5.17 -9.13
CA TYR A 186 -2.16 4.72 -9.28
C TYR A 186 -2.02 3.21 -9.04
N ASN A 187 -2.57 2.70 -7.93
CA ASN A 187 -2.45 1.29 -7.58
C ASN A 187 -3.14 0.34 -8.59
N ILE A 188 -4.26 0.76 -9.18
CA ILE A 188 -4.96 0.01 -10.24
C ILE A 188 -4.12 0.00 -11.53
N LEU A 189 -3.67 1.16 -12.00
CA LEU A 189 -2.96 1.29 -13.28
C LEU A 189 -1.58 0.62 -13.27
N GLU A 190 -0.88 0.66 -12.14
CA GLU A 190 0.39 -0.07 -11.93
C GLU A 190 0.18 -1.59 -11.74
N GLY A 191 -1.07 -2.04 -11.65
CA GLY A 191 -1.41 -3.43 -11.39
C GLY A 191 -0.87 -3.89 -10.02
N ARG A 192 -0.91 -3.02 -9.02
CA ARG A 192 -0.71 -3.39 -7.60
C ARG A 192 -1.98 -4.01 -7.02
N TYR A 193 -3.14 -3.60 -7.54
CA TYR A 193 -4.45 -4.17 -7.25
C TYR A 193 -4.89 -5.11 -8.38
N PRO A 194 -4.87 -6.45 -8.17
CA PRO A 194 -5.35 -7.45 -9.12
C PRO A 194 -6.86 -7.40 -9.40
N VAL A 195 -7.28 -6.57 -10.34
CA VAL A 195 -8.70 -6.41 -10.67
C VAL A 195 -9.20 -7.55 -11.57
N PRO A 196 -10.40 -8.12 -11.32
CA PRO A 196 -11.06 -9.03 -12.25
C PRO A 196 -11.28 -8.41 -13.63
N GLU A 197 -11.19 -9.19 -14.71
CA GLU A 197 -11.23 -8.66 -16.08
C GLU A 197 -12.48 -7.78 -16.36
N ASN A 198 -13.66 -8.21 -15.88
CA ASN A 198 -14.91 -7.45 -16.06
C ASN A 198 -14.88 -6.08 -15.37
N ASP A 199 -14.23 -5.99 -14.22
CA ASP A 199 -14.15 -4.74 -13.44
C ASP A 199 -13.07 -3.80 -13.97
N VAL A 200 -12.02 -4.32 -14.63
CA VAL A 200 -10.94 -3.49 -15.19
C VAL A 200 -11.48 -2.46 -16.18
N TYR A 201 -12.34 -2.87 -17.12
CA TYR A 201 -12.91 -1.93 -18.09
C TYR A 201 -13.88 -0.95 -17.44
N TYR A 202 -14.51 -1.32 -16.31
CA TYR A 202 -15.36 -0.39 -15.56
C TYR A 202 -14.53 0.70 -14.88
N PHE A 203 -13.41 0.35 -14.22
CA PHE A 203 -12.46 1.34 -13.72
C PHE A 203 -11.94 2.25 -14.84
N GLY A 204 -11.54 1.67 -15.98
CA GLY A 204 -11.08 2.44 -17.13
C GLY A 204 -12.14 3.39 -17.67
N ALA A 205 -13.40 2.94 -17.77
CA ALA A 205 -14.52 3.77 -18.22
C ALA A 205 -14.81 4.95 -17.30
N LEU A 206 -14.72 4.76 -15.97
CA LEU A 206 -14.80 5.87 -15.01
C LEU A 206 -13.67 6.89 -15.23
N LEU A 207 -12.44 6.42 -15.48
CA LEU A 207 -11.31 7.29 -15.80
C LEU A 207 -11.52 8.03 -17.13
N CYS A 208 -12.08 7.38 -18.15
CA CYS A 208 -12.43 8.03 -19.41
C CYS A 208 -13.44 9.15 -19.20
N PHE A 209 -14.48 8.93 -18.39
CA PHE A 209 -15.45 9.98 -18.07
C PHE A 209 -14.81 11.14 -17.30
N ILE A 210 -13.94 10.83 -16.33
CA ILE A 210 -13.24 11.87 -15.54
C ILE A 210 -12.37 12.76 -16.44
N GLU A 211 -11.72 12.20 -17.45
CA GLU A 211 -10.80 12.93 -18.34
C GLU A 211 -11.50 13.59 -19.54
N HIS A 212 -12.53 12.95 -20.10
CA HIS A 212 -13.15 13.34 -21.38
C HIS A 212 -14.64 13.71 -21.28
N GLY A 213 -15.26 13.54 -20.12
CA GLY A 213 -16.67 13.85 -19.91
C GLY A 213 -17.61 12.80 -20.50
N LYS A 214 -18.71 13.26 -21.13
CA LYS A 214 -19.73 12.39 -21.71
C LYS A 214 -19.22 11.74 -22.99
N PHE A 215 -19.53 10.46 -23.19
CA PHE A 215 -19.25 9.74 -24.43
C PHE A 215 -20.00 10.38 -25.61
N ASP A 216 -19.25 10.91 -26.56
CA ASP A 216 -19.70 11.28 -27.90
C ASP A 216 -19.26 10.21 -28.93
N PRO A 217 -20.21 9.52 -29.62
CA PRO A 217 -19.87 8.53 -30.64
C PRO A 217 -19.14 9.12 -31.85
N ASN A 218 -19.21 10.43 -32.11
CA ASN A 218 -18.49 11.04 -33.24
C ASN A 218 -17.00 11.27 -32.92
N ILE A 219 -16.66 11.36 -31.64
CA ILE A 219 -15.30 11.64 -31.15
C ILE A 219 -14.63 10.36 -30.68
N HIS A 220 -15.32 9.56 -29.86
CA HIS A 220 -14.77 8.38 -29.19
C HIS A 220 -14.97 7.12 -30.05
N GLN A 221 -14.26 7.08 -31.18
CA GLN A 221 -14.25 5.96 -32.12
C GLN A 221 -13.02 5.05 -31.89
N PRO A 222 -13.00 3.81 -32.41
CA PRO A 222 -11.82 2.94 -32.34
C PRO A 222 -10.55 3.65 -32.84
N GLY A 223 -9.50 3.67 -32.02
CA GLY A 223 -8.26 4.41 -32.26
C GLY A 223 -8.12 5.69 -31.43
N PHE A 224 -9.19 6.17 -30.78
CA PHE A 224 -9.15 7.35 -29.90
C PHE A 224 -8.13 7.22 -28.76
N PHE A 225 -7.99 6.03 -28.16
CA PHE A 225 -7.08 5.76 -27.04
C PHE A 225 -5.77 5.13 -27.48
N LYS A 226 -5.48 5.06 -28.79
CA LYS A 226 -4.37 4.28 -29.35
C LYS A 226 -3.07 4.47 -28.57
N ASP A 227 -2.64 5.70 -28.30
CA ASP A 227 -1.38 6.00 -27.58
C ASP A 227 -1.56 6.27 -26.08
N LYS A 228 -2.80 6.37 -25.60
CA LYS A 228 -3.14 6.78 -24.23
C LYS A 228 -3.80 5.68 -23.40
N ILE A 229 -4.01 4.49 -23.96
CA ILE A 229 -4.73 3.40 -23.29
C ILE A 229 -4.16 3.02 -21.91
N SER A 230 -2.84 3.19 -21.70
CA SER A 230 -2.18 2.96 -20.41
C SER A 230 -2.52 3.98 -19.33
N GLU A 231 -3.16 5.09 -19.66
CA GLU A 231 -3.71 6.06 -18.71
C GLU A 231 -5.05 5.59 -18.12
N PHE A 232 -5.71 4.62 -18.77
CA PHE A 232 -7.04 4.13 -18.41
C PHE A 232 -7.06 2.65 -18.01
N LEU A 233 -6.13 1.84 -18.52
CA LEU A 233 -6.05 0.41 -18.22
C LEU A 233 -4.69 0.03 -17.58
N PRO A 234 -4.65 -1.05 -16.78
CA PRO A 234 -3.40 -1.54 -16.21
C PRO A 234 -2.32 -1.79 -17.26
N GLY A 235 -1.08 -1.38 -16.95
CA GLY A 235 0.02 -1.39 -17.94
C GLY A 235 0.32 -2.76 -18.54
N HIS A 236 0.05 -3.86 -17.83
CA HIS A 236 0.25 -5.22 -18.32
C HIS A 236 -0.75 -5.64 -19.43
N MET A 237 -1.90 -4.96 -19.53
CA MET A 237 -2.92 -5.17 -20.58
C MET A 237 -2.67 -4.32 -21.83
N CYS A 238 -1.83 -3.29 -21.71
CA CYS A 238 -1.58 -2.32 -22.79
C CYS A 238 -0.44 -2.76 -23.74
N LYS A 239 0.30 -3.81 -23.38
CA LYS A 239 1.43 -4.32 -24.17
C LYS A 239 0.93 -5.24 -25.29
N ASN A 240 1.41 -5.00 -26.52
CA ASN A 240 1.25 -5.95 -27.62
C ASN A 240 2.14 -7.16 -27.35
N ARG A 241 1.57 -8.22 -26.74
CA ARG A 241 2.35 -9.45 -26.52
C ARG A 241 2.58 -10.19 -27.84
N TRP A 242 1.62 -10.20 -28.76
CA TRP A 242 1.68 -10.83 -30.08
C TRP A 242 0.84 -10.02 -31.07
N SER A 243 1.37 -9.75 -32.26
CA SER A 243 0.65 -9.04 -33.33
C SER A 243 0.37 -10.03 -34.46
N PHE A 244 -0.74 -10.77 -34.36
CA PHE A 244 -1.27 -11.49 -35.52
C PHE A 244 -1.95 -10.49 -36.46
N PRO A 245 -1.81 -10.61 -37.79
CA PRO A 245 -2.50 -9.74 -38.72
C PRO A 245 -4.01 -9.85 -38.48
N GLY A 246 -4.64 -8.73 -38.09
CA GLY A 246 -6.09 -8.61 -37.89
C GLY A 246 -6.62 -8.66 -36.45
N ARG A 247 -5.81 -9.00 -35.42
CA ARG A 247 -6.27 -8.98 -34.01
C ARG A 247 -5.15 -8.52 -33.05
N SER A 248 -5.06 -7.21 -32.84
CA SER A 248 -4.22 -6.62 -31.80
C SER A 248 -4.91 -6.75 -30.43
N PRO A 249 -4.30 -7.40 -29.41
CA PRO A 249 -4.86 -7.44 -28.05
C PRO A 249 -5.13 -6.03 -27.49
N ARG A 250 -4.30 -5.05 -27.87
CA ARG A 250 -4.49 -3.64 -27.50
C ARG A 250 -5.75 -3.05 -28.15
N ALA A 251 -6.00 -3.33 -29.42
CA ALA A 251 -7.21 -2.86 -30.12
C ALA A 251 -8.48 -3.50 -29.53
N MET A 252 -8.42 -4.78 -29.15
CA MET A 252 -9.52 -5.45 -28.45
C MET A 252 -9.79 -4.83 -27.08
N ASN A 253 -8.72 -4.50 -26.32
CA ASN A 253 -8.87 -3.83 -25.03
C ASN A 253 -9.43 -2.41 -25.17
N GLU A 254 -9.02 -1.69 -26.20
CA GLU A 254 -9.58 -0.37 -26.52
C GLU A 254 -11.06 -0.46 -26.86
N GLN A 255 -11.47 -1.44 -27.67
CA GLN A 255 -12.87 -1.65 -28.01
C GLN A 255 -13.72 -1.94 -26.76
N LYS A 256 -13.28 -2.88 -25.91
CA LYS A 256 -13.96 -3.19 -24.63
C LYS A 256 -14.03 -1.97 -23.70
N LEU A 257 -13.00 -1.13 -23.70
CA LEU A 257 -12.99 0.11 -22.93
C LEU A 257 -14.01 1.13 -23.48
N LEU A 258 -14.08 1.33 -24.79
CA LEU A 258 -15.05 2.22 -25.44
C LEU A 258 -16.50 1.78 -25.17
N GLU A 259 -16.78 0.49 -25.33
CA GLU A 259 -18.08 -0.10 -25.02
C GLU A 259 -18.48 0.19 -23.57
N ARG A 260 -17.55 -0.01 -22.63
CA ARG A 260 -17.82 0.24 -21.21
C ARG A 260 -17.93 1.74 -20.88
N TYR A 261 -17.16 2.59 -21.56
CA TYR A 261 -17.21 4.05 -21.41
C TYR A 261 -18.56 4.61 -21.85
N GLN A 262 -19.13 4.12 -22.97
CA GLN A 262 -20.48 4.48 -23.38
C GLN A 262 -21.50 4.14 -22.28
N HIS A 263 -21.48 2.92 -21.75
CA HIS A 263 -22.40 2.50 -20.70
C HIS A 263 -22.28 3.33 -19.41
N VAL A 264 -21.05 3.62 -18.96
CA VAL A 264 -20.82 4.47 -17.77
C VAL A 264 -21.31 5.89 -18.04
N SER A 265 -21.10 6.42 -19.24
CA SER A 265 -21.51 7.77 -19.59
C SER A 265 -23.02 7.97 -19.64
N GLU A 266 -23.81 6.92 -19.82
CA GLU A 266 -25.27 6.94 -19.83
C GLU A 266 -25.87 6.67 -18.43
N ALA A 267 -25.05 6.29 -17.45
CA ALA A 267 -25.49 5.92 -16.11
C ALA A 267 -25.88 7.14 -15.28
N THR A 268 -27.19 7.36 -15.10
CA THR A 268 -27.74 8.51 -14.34
C THR A 268 -27.53 8.42 -12.83
N HIS A 269 -27.23 7.24 -12.30
CA HIS A 269 -27.03 7.03 -10.86
C HIS A 269 -25.64 7.47 -10.37
N ILE A 270 -24.68 7.69 -11.28
CA ILE A 270 -23.31 8.09 -10.93
C ILE A 270 -23.22 9.62 -10.91
N THR A 271 -23.21 10.20 -9.72
CA THR A 271 -23.11 11.66 -9.54
C THR A 271 -21.68 12.16 -9.47
N ASP A 272 -20.76 11.32 -8.97
CA ASP A 272 -19.33 11.61 -8.89
C ASP A 272 -18.54 10.34 -9.26
N HIS A 273 -17.81 10.42 -10.37
CA HIS A 273 -17.08 9.29 -10.94
C HIS A 273 -15.81 8.94 -10.13
N LYS A 274 -15.22 9.90 -9.39
CA LYS A 274 -14.09 9.62 -8.48
C LYS A 274 -14.57 8.88 -7.25
N VAL A 275 -15.71 9.28 -6.70
CA VAL A 275 -16.34 8.58 -5.57
C VAL A 275 -16.81 7.19 -6.00
N GLU A 276 -17.38 7.04 -7.19
CA GLU A 276 -17.76 5.72 -7.71
C GLU A 276 -16.55 4.80 -7.92
N PHE A 277 -15.44 5.36 -8.41
CA PHE A 277 -14.16 4.65 -8.50
C PHE A 277 -13.71 4.15 -7.11
N LEU A 278 -13.75 5.00 -6.09
CA LEU A 278 -13.39 4.63 -4.72
C LEU A 278 -14.32 3.56 -4.14
N LYS A 279 -15.64 3.68 -4.35
CA LYS A 279 -16.60 2.65 -3.94
C LYS A 279 -16.25 1.28 -4.51
N LYS A 280 -15.89 1.23 -5.78
CA LYS A 280 -15.46 -0.01 -6.41
C LYS A 280 -14.12 -0.52 -5.87
N CYS A 281 -13.20 0.38 -5.52
CA CYS A 281 -11.97 0.00 -4.80
C CYS A 281 -12.25 -0.58 -3.41
N TRP A 282 -13.24 -0.07 -2.67
CA TRP A 282 -13.60 -0.58 -1.34
C TRP A 282 -14.16 -2.02 -1.37
N GLU A 283 -14.57 -2.52 -2.52
CA GLU A 283 -14.97 -3.92 -2.71
C GLU A 283 -13.75 -4.85 -2.86
N LEU A 284 -12.57 -4.29 -3.18
CA LEU A 284 -11.34 -5.06 -3.32
C LEU A 284 -10.79 -5.40 -1.92
N PRO A 285 -10.67 -6.69 -1.54
CA PRO A 285 -10.35 -7.04 -0.16
C PRO A 285 -8.92 -6.64 0.27
N TYR A 286 -8.03 -6.41 -0.69
CA TYR A 286 -6.65 -5.95 -0.51
C TYR A 286 -6.49 -4.43 -0.71
N TYR A 287 -7.57 -3.66 -0.85
CA TYR A 287 -7.51 -2.20 -0.88
C TYR A 287 -6.86 -1.64 0.40
N GLY A 288 -6.06 -0.58 0.25
CA GLY A 288 -5.34 0.04 1.37
C GLY A 288 -4.20 -0.79 1.97
N SER A 289 -3.82 -1.91 1.34
CA SER A 289 -2.73 -2.77 1.84
C SER A 289 -1.35 -2.16 1.67
N VAL A 290 -0.46 -2.47 2.61
CA VAL A 290 0.99 -2.39 2.41
C VAL A 290 1.42 -3.63 1.63
N PHE A 291 2.24 -3.45 0.59
CA PHE A 291 2.78 -4.55 -0.21
C PHE A 291 4.23 -4.82 0.13
N PHE A 292 4.47 -5.99 0.72
CA PHE A 292 5.80 -6.48 1.01
C PHE A 292 6.27 -7.45 -0.06
N LYS A 293 7.56 -7.46 -0.37
CA LYS A 293 8.15 -8.42 -1.31
C LYS A 293 8.43 -9.74 -0.62
N GLY A 294 8.10 -10.85 -1.26
CA GLY A 294 8.45 -12.19 -0.80
C GLY A 294 8.56 -13.17 -1.96
N GLN A 295 8.86 -14.41 -1.65
CA GLN A 295 8.82 -15.50 -2.59
C GLN A 295 8.28 -16.76 -1.92
N ILE A 296 7.63 -17.61 -2.72
CA ILE A 296 7.10 -18.90 -2.29
C ILE A 296 7.63 -20.00 -3.21
N GLU A 297 7.82 -21.19 -2.68
CA GLU A 297 8.13 -22.36 -3.50
C GLU A 297 7.03 -22.57 -4.55
N ARG A 298 7.40 -23.05 -5.74
CA ARG A 298 6.42 -23.47 -6.75
C ARG A 298 5.95 -24.89 -6.43
N PRO A 299 4.65 -25.22 -6.64
CA PRO A 299 4.18 -26.59 -6.50
C PRO A 299 4.99 -27.53 -7.41
N CYS A 300 5.50 -28.62 -6.84
CA CYS A 300 6.19 -29.66 -7.61
C CYS A 300 5.19 -30.58 -8.32
N ASN A 301 4.93 -30.33 -9.61
CA ASN A 301 4.19 -31.27 -10.46
C ASN A 301 5.22 -32.14 -11.20
N SER A 302 5.36 -33.40 -10.77
CA SER A 302 6.41 -34.32 -11.23
C SER A 302 6.43 -34.52 -12.75
N VAL A 303 7.60 -34.32 -13.38
CA VAL A 303 8.31 -35.17 -14.39
C VAL A 303 9.65 -34.48 -14.75
N ILE A 304 9.74 -33.14 -14.66
CA ILE A 304 10.98 -32.40 -14.95
C ILE A 304 11.59 -31.93 -13.62
N MET A 305 12.58 -32.70 -13.13
CA MET A 305 13.41 -32.37 -11.97
C MET A 305 14.40 -31.26 -12.33
N ARG A 306 13.90 -30.09 -12.71
CA ARG A 306 14.70 -28.85 -12.72
C ARG A 306 14.25 -28.05 -11.51
N GLU A 307 15.21 -27.64 -10.69
CA GLU A 307 15.01 -26.64 -9.63
C GLU A 307 14.44 -25.37 -10.29
N MET A 308 13.12 -25.23 -10.29
CA MET A 308 12.49 -24.00 -10.71
C MET A 308 12.75 -22.98 -9.61
N PRO A 309 13.15 -21.74 -9.94
CA PRO A 309 13.32 -20.72 -8.92
C PRO A 309 12.01 -20.50 -8.16
N ASP A 310 12.10 -19.96 -6.95
CA ASP A 310 10.91 -19.57 -6.21
C ASP A 310 10.05 -18.57 -7.01
N ARG A 311 8.75 -18.59 -6.77
CA ARG A 311 7.83 -17.63 -7.37
C ARG A 311 7.87 -16.33 -6.57
N PRO A 312 8.20 -15.19 -7.19
CA PRO A 312 8.11 -13.89 -6.52
C PRO A 312 6.64 -13.53 -6.30
N VAL A 313 6.32 -13.05 -5.11
CA VAL A 313 4.98 -12.62 -4.71
C VAL A 313 5.03 -11.27 -3.99
N HIS A 314 3.90 -10.57 -3.95
CA HIS A 314 3.66 -9.59 -2.91
C HIS A 314 2.80 -10.19 -1.80
N VAL A 315 3.16 -9.89 -0.55
CA VAL A 315 2.32 -10.10 0.61
C VAL A 315 1.63 -8.77 0.90
N ALA A 316 0.32 -8.71 0.68
CA ALA A 316 -0.49 -7.52 0.91
C ALA A 316 -1.15 -7.62 2.29
N VAL A 317 -0.77 -6.75 3.22
CA VAL A 317 -1.29 -6.71 4.60
C VAL A 317 -2.09 -5.43 4.79
N ASN A 318 -3.34 -5.54 5.22
CA ASN A 318 -4.17 -4.40 5.64
C ASN A 318 -4.80 -4.69 7.02
N ARG A 319 -5.71 -3.83 7.49
CA ARG A 319 -6.34 -3.97 8.80
C ARG A 319 -7.27 -5.18 8.96
N GLU A 320 -7.63 -5.83 7.87
CA GLU A 320 -8.64 -6.88 7.88
C GLU A 320 -8.03 -8.25 7.55
N MET A 321 -7.06 -8.30 6.63
CA MET A 321 -6.60 -9.55 6.04
C MET A 321 -5.14 -9.51 5.55
N VAL A 322 -4.61 -10.71 5.30
CA VAL A 322 -3.35 -10.96 4.59
C VAL A 322 -3.65 -11.60 3.25
N HIS A 323 -3.02 -11.11 2.18
CA HIS A 323 -3.16 -11.68 0.83
C HIS A 323 -1.82 -12.00 0.20
N ILE A 324 -1.80 -13.06 -0.60
CA ILE A 324 -0.66 -13.43 -1.43
C ILE A 324 -0.99 -13.13 -2.88
N VAL A 325 -0.19 -12.26 -3.49
CA VAL A 325 -0.40 -11.74 -4.84
C VAL A 325 0.72 -12.23 -5.76
N ASP A 326 0.34 -12.90 -6.84
CA ASP A 326 1.24 -13.28 -7.93
C ASP A 326 1.60 -12.03 -8.74
N LEU A 327 2.90 -11.68 -8.73
CA LEU A 327 3.42 -10.50 -9.40
C LEU A 327 3.43 -10.62 -10.92
N GLU A 328 3.64 -11.83 -11.43
CA GLU A 328 3.75 -12.11 -12.86
C GLU A 328 2.36 -12.14 -13.50
N LYS A 329 1.43 -12.86 -12.86
CA LYS A 329 0.07 -13.03 -13.36
C LYS A 329 -0.90 -11.95 -12.88
N LYS A 330 -0.47 -11.04 -12.01
CA LYS A 330 -1.31 -9.98 -11.42
C LYS A 330 -2.61 -10.55 -10.87
N ALA A 331 -2.50 -11.57 -10.01
CA ALA A 331 -3.64 -12.34 -9.52
C ALA A 331 -3.50 -12.68 -8.04
N ILE A 332 -4.62 -12.71 -7.32
CA ILE A 332 -4.68 -13.21 -5.93
C ILE A 332 -4.53 -14.74 -5.92
N LEU A 333 -3.61 -15.24 -5.09
CA LEU A 333 -3.39 -16.65 -4.83
C LEU A 333 -4.11 -17.12 -3.56
N LEU A 334 -4.10 -16.29 -2.52
CA LEU A 334 -4.63 -16.57 -1.19
C LEU A 334 -5.08 -15.27 -0.54
N GLY A 335 -6.20 -15.29 0.17
CA GLY A 335 -6.63 -14.23 1.09
C GLY A 335 -7.12 -14.85 2.38
N LEU A 336 -6.63 -14.37 3.51
CA LEU A 336 -6.94 -14.89 4.84
C LEU A 336 -7.30 -13.74 5.77
N ALA A 337 -8.47 -13.82 6.40
CA ALA A 337 -8.79 -12.94 7.52
C ALA A 337 -8.05 -13.35 8.79
N TYR A 338 -7.87 -12.40 9.72
CA TYR A 338 -7.10 -12.67 10.93
C TYR A 338 -7.73 -13.71 11.88
N ASP A 339 -9.05 -13.93 11.79
CA ASP A 339 -9.76 -14.98 12.51
C ASP A 339 -9.62 -16.37 11.84
N GLU A 340 -9.05 -16.44 10.64
CA GLU A 340 -8.87 -17.66 9.83
C GLU A 340 -7.42 -18.13 9.76
N LEU A 341 -6.49 -17.35 10.31
CA LEU A 341 -5.07 -17.64 10.20
C LEU A 341 -4.36 -17.62 11.56
N SER A 342 -3.30 -18.42 11.64
CA SER A 342 -2.19 -18.22 12.57
C SER A 342 -0.95 -17.90 11.78
N TRP A 343 -0.05 -17.12 12.37
CA TRP A 343 1.23 -16.82 11.74
C TRP A 343 2.38 -17.04 12.70
N GLU A 344 3.56 -17.23 12.14
CA GLU A 344 4.82 -17.28 12.88
C GLU A 344 5.91 -16.62 12.04
N TYR A 345 6.71 -15.78 12.67
CA TYR A 345 7.96 -15.29 12.13
C TYR A 345 9.12 -16.18 12.56
N THR A 346 9.99 -16.55 11.61
CA THR A 346 11.23 -17.27 11.93
C THR A 346 12.43 -16.67 11.22
N GLU A 347 13.52 -16.47 11.97
CA GLU A 347 14.83 -16.15 11.42
C GLU A 347 15.40 -17.35 10.61
N PRO A 348 16.37 -17.10 9.71
CA PRO A 348 17.13 -18.17 9.06
C PRO A 348 17.75 -19.12 10.10
N SER A 349 17.67 -20.42 9.86
CA SER A 349 18.33 -21.42 10.72
C SER A 349 19.84 -21.20 10.77
N VAL A 350 20.47 -21.47 11.91
CA VAL A 350 21.94 -21.38 12.09
C VAL A 350 22.68 -22.21 11.03
N ASP A 351 22.12 -23.35 10.62
CA ASP A 351 22.69 -24.25 9.60
C ASP A 351 22.56 -23.71 8.16
N ARG A 352 21.77 -22.65 7.95
CA ARG A 352 21.61 -21.94 6.67
C ARG A 352 21.73 -20.42 6.90
N PRO A 353 22.95 -19.91 7.17
CA PRO A 353 23.16 -18.49 7.48
C PRO A 353 22.81 -17.54 6.32
N ASN A 354 22.79 -18.05 5.08
CA ASN A 354 22.32 -17.32 3.89
C ASN A 354 20.82 -17.55 3.60
N GLY A 355 20.07 -18.19 4.50
CA GLY A 355 18.64 -18.39 4.35
C GLY A 355 17.86 -17.08 4.44
N PHE A 356 16.63 -17.10 3.93
CA PHE A 356 15.71 -15.98 4.12
C PHE A 356 14.94 -16.15 5.43
N PRO A 357 14.69 -15.05 6.18
CA PRO A 357 13.65 -15.07 7.20
C PRO A 357 12.33 -15.47 6.56
N CYS A 358 11.45 -16.09 7.34
CA CYS A 358 10.19 -16.62 6.84
C CYS A 358 9.02 -16.07 7.65
N LEU A 359 7.92 -15.82 6.94
CA LEU A 359 6.59 -15.73 7.51
C LEU A 359 5.84 -17.01 7.18
N TRP A 360 5.33 -17.68 8.20
CA TRP A 360 4.49 -18.86 8.08
C TRP A 360 3.03 -18.45 8.24
N LEU A 361 2.16 -18.95 7.37
CA LEU A 361 0.72 -18.78 7.50
C LEU A 361 0.06 -20.16 7.60
N GLU A 362 -0.58 -20.41 8.72
CA GLU A 362 -1.37 -21.62 8.99
C GLU A 362 -2.85 -21.27 8.94
N PHE A 363 -3.66 -22.07 8.25
CA PHE A 363 -5.10 -21.84 8.12
C PHE A 363 -5.86 -23.14 7.89
N ASP A 364 -7.12 -23.15 8.30
CA ASP A 364 -8.00 -24.31 8.10
C ASP A 364 -8.57 -24.32 6.66
N ALA A 365 -8.73 -25.51 6.10
CA ALA A 365 -9.33 -25.74 4.80
C ALA A 365 -10.11 -27.06 4.78
N GLU A 366 -10.81 -27.31 3.68
CA GLU A 366 -11.53 -28.56 3.45
C GLU A 366 -11.01 -29.21 2.16
N GLU A 367 -10.55 -30.46 2.27
CA GLU A 367 -10.15 -31.31 1.15
C GLU A 367 -10.87 -32.65 1.25
N ASP A 368 -11.53 -33.09 0.18
CA ASP A 368 -12.29 -34.34 0.13
C ASP A 368 -13.30 -34.51 1.29
N ASN A 369 -14.02 -33.43 1.64
CA ASN A 369 -14.96 -33.34 2.76
C ASN A 369 -14.32 -33.59 4.15
N LYS A 370 -13.00 -33.45 4.26
CA LYS A 370 -12.27 -33.52 5.53
C LYS A 370 -11.69 -32.16 5.86
N LYS A 371 -11.79 -31.79 7.14
CA LYS A 371 -11.07 -30.65 7.66
C LYS A 371 -9.58 -30.97 7.64
N VAL A 372 -8.82 -30.05 7.08
CA VAL A 372 -7.37 -30.12 7.01
C VAL A 372 -6.79 -28.79 7.39
N ASN A 373 -5.59 -28.82 7.90
CA ASN A 373 -4.83 -27.62 8.20
C ASN A 373 -3.74 -27.43 7.13
N LYS A 374 -3.59 -26.21 6.64
CA LYS A 374 -2.67 -25.87 5.56
C LYS A 374 -1.64 -24.88 6.06
N LEU A 375 -0.38 -25.15 5.71
CA LEU A 375 0.76 -24.31 6.05
C LEU A 375 1.44 -23.80 4.78
N LEU A 376 1.52 -22.46 4.67
CA LEU A 376 2.27 -21.75 3.63
C LEU A 376 3.54 -21.14 4.23
N GLN A 377 4.67 -21.36 3.56
CA GLN A 377 5.93 -20.69 3.89
C GLN A 377 6.20 -19.56 2.90
N ILE A 378 6.51 -18.37 3.41
CA ILE A 378 6.87 -17.20 2.61
C ILE A 378 8.28 -16.77 3.00
N PHE A 379 9.21 -16.80 2.05
CA PHE A 379 10.58 -16.35 2.24
C PHE A 379 10.67 -14.85 1.96
N SER A 380 11.12 -14.07 2.95
CA SER A 380 11.28 -12.63 2.81
C SER A 380 12.17 -12.01 3.88
N LYS A 381 13.08 -11.15 3.46
CA LYS A 381 13.78 -10.22 4.38
C LYS A 381 12.86 -9.17 5.02
N GLN A 382 11.63 -9.02 4.53
CA GLN A 382 10.59 -8.15 5.08
C GLN A 382 9.64 -8.90 6.01
N ALA A 383 9.85 -10.19 6.28
CA ALA A 383 8.96 -11.00 7.11
C ALA A 383 8.77 -10.40 8.52
N VAL A 384 9.83 -9.85 9.13
CA VAL A 384 9.72 -9.15 10.43
C VAL A 384 8.82 -7.91 10.38
N MET A 385 8.73 -7.25 9.23
CA MET A 385 7.84 -6.09 9.06
C MET A 385 6.39 -6.55 8.84
N MET A 386 6.20 -7.67 8.14
CA MET A 386 4.89 -8.29 7.97
C MET A 386 4.34 -8.74 9.34
N ASP A 387 5.16 -9.46 10.11
CA ASP A 387 4.87 -9.94 11.47
C ASP A 387 4.43 -8.80 12.38
N ALA A 388 5.27 -7.76 12.52
CA ALA A 388 4.94 -6.59 13.33
C ALA A 388 3.68 -5.84 12.87
N MET A 389 3.37 -5.84 11.57
CA MET A 389 2.14 -5.21 11.06
C MET A 389 0.91 -6.07 11.36
N ILE A 390 1.01 -7.39 11.18
CA ILE A 390 -0.05 -8.35 11.51
C ILE A 390 -0.36 -8.26 13.02
N ASP A 391 0.66 -8.27 13.88
CA ASP A 391 0.52 -8.08 15.33
C ASP A 391 -0.34 -6.85 15.66
N VAL A 392 0.02 -5.69 15.10
CA VAL A 392 -0.70 -4.43 15.36
C VAL A 392 -2.14 -4.50 14.86
N CYS A 393 -2.39 -5.10 13.69
CA CYS A 393 -3.74 -5.26 13.15
C CYS A 393 -4.60 -6.18 14.04
N VAL A 394 -4.05 -7.29 14.52
CA VAL A 394 -4.74 -8.26 15.39
C VAL A 394 -4.99 -7.67 16.77
N GLU A 395 -4.03 -6.97 17.37
CA GLU A 395 -4.23 -6.26 18.64
C GLU A 395 -5.38 -5.24 18.54
N ASP A 396 -5.42 -4.48 17.45
CA ASP A 396 -6.45 -3.47 17.22
C ASP A 396 -7.84 -4.09 16.98
N LEU A 397 -7.91 -5.22 16.27
CA LEU A 397 -9.16 -6.00 16.14
C LEU A 397 -9.68 -6.46 17.51
N ASN A 398 -8.81 -7.07 18.31
CA ASN A 398 -9.16 -7.53 19.65
C ASN A 398 -9.66 -6.39 20.56
N ARG A 399 -9.04 -5.20 20.48
CA ARG A 399 -9.51 -4.01 21.23
C ARG A 399 -10.90 -3.56 20.80
N ARG A 400 -11.19 -3.57 19.49
CA ARG A 400 -12.51 -3.19 18.95
C ARG A 400 -13.61 -4.17 19.38
N ASP A 401 -13.29 -5.46 19.43
CA ASP A 401 -14.22 -6.51 19.82
C ASP A 401 -14.60 -6.42 21.31
N ILE A 402 -13.63 -6.14 22.18
CA ILE A 402 -13.86 -5.88 23.61
C ILE A 402 -14.78 -4.66 23.79
N ASN A 403 -14.49 -3.55 23.11
CA ASN A 403 -15.25 -2.30 23.22
C ASN A 403 -16.69 -2.44 22.70
N THR A 404 -16.91 -3.28 21.69
CA THR A 404 -18.26 -3.47 21.08
C THR A 404 -19.12 -4.44 21.89
N SER A 405 -18.50 -5.38 22.61
CA SER A 405 -19.20 -6.48 23.26
C SER A 405 -19.42 -6.28 24.76
N GLY A 406 -18.74 -5.30 25.39
CA GLY A 406 -18.81 -5.06 26.84
C GLY A 406 -18.43 -6.27 27.70
N ALA A 407 -17.85 -7.31 27.10
CA ALA A 407 -17.63 -8.62 27.69
C ALA A 407 -16.13 -8.88 27.86
N LEU A 408 -15.78 -9.59 28.94
CA LEU A 408 -14.42 -10.08 29.15
C LEU A 408 -13.96 -10.95 27.95
N PRO A 409 -12.65 -10.96 27.62
CA PRO A 409 -12.10 -11.64 26.44
C PRO A 409 -12.54 -13.11 26.26
N SER A 410 -12.95 -13.77 27.34
CA SER A 410 -13.43 -15.16 27.35
C SER A 410 -14.85 -15.38 26.80
N GLN A 411 -15.63 -14.36 26.47
CA GLN A 411 -17.05 -14.48 26.11
C GLN A 411 -17.42 -13.97 24.70
N LEU A 412 -16.46 -13.52 23.90
CA LEU A 412 -16.66 -13.07 22.50
C LEU A 412 -16.98 -14.23 21.51
N MET A 413 -17.15 -15.46 22.00
CA MET A 413 -17.01 -16.71 21.22
C MET A 413 -18.24 -17.15 20.41
N SER A 414 -19.20 -16.29 20.12
CA SER A 414 -20.33 -16.68 19.25
C SER A 414 -21.04 -15.48 18.67
N ARG A 415 -20.49 -14.86 17.62
CA ARG A 415 -21.30 -13.99 16.74
C ARG A 415 -20.99 -14.22 15.27
N GLN A 416 -22.09 -14.53 14.58
CA GLN A 416 -22.34 -14.64 13.15
C GLN A 416 -21.24 -14.09 12.24
N ALA A 417 -20.80 -14.96 11.33
CA ALA A 417 -20.04 -14.61 10.14
C ALA A 417 -20.61 -13.35 9.50
N SER A 418 -19.92 -12.22 9.67
CA SER A 418 -20.06 -11.13 8.71
C SER A 418 -19.82 -11.73 7.35
N VAL A 419 -20.67 -11.46 6.37
CA VAL A 419 -20.53 -11.92 4.98
C VAL A 419 -19.07 -11.72 4.56
N LYS A 420 -18.29 -12.80 4.60
CA LYS A 420 -16.86 -12.73 4.34
C LYS A 420 -16.71 -12.43 2.84
N PRO A 421 -15.93 -11.42 2.44
CA PRO A 421 -15.69 -11.18 1.04
C PRO A 421 -15.20 -12.49 0.39
N SER A 422 -15.65 -12.80 -0.82
CA SER A 422 -15.29 -14.04 -1.52
C SER A 422 -13.77 -14.21 -1.58
N LEU A 423 -13.21 -15.00 -0.66
CA LEU A 423 -11.77 -15.25 -0.57
C LEU A 423 -11.37 -16.12 -1.75
N THR A 424 -10.56 -15.57 -2.65
CA THR A 424 -10.01 -16.34 -3.77
C THR A 424 -8.83 -17.16 -3.28
N ASN A 425 -9.03 -18.48 -3.20
CA ASN A 425 -8.04 -19.43 -2.74
C ASN A 425 -7.65 -20.38 -3.88
N ARG A 426 -6.48 -20.17 -4.49
CA ARG A 426 -5.95 -20.99 -5.59
C ARG A 426 -4.89 -21.95 -5.07
N PHE A 427 -5.30 -22.90 -4.25
CA PHE A 427 -4.41 -23.84 -3.57
C PHE A 427 -3.54 -24.66 -4.53
N ASP A 428 -4.06 -24.99 -5.72
CA ASP A 428 -3.33 -25.67 -6.80
C ASP A 428 -2.09 -24.90 -7.28
N ARG A 429 -2.04 -23.59 -7.02
CA ARG A 429 -0.92 -22.71 -7.38
C ARG A 429 0.03 -22.45 -6.22
N LEU A 430 -0.22 -22.98 -5.04
CA LEU A 430 0.57 -22.75 -3.83
C LEU A 430 1.34 -24.02 -3.43
N SER A 431 2.56 -23.82 -2.95
CA SER A 431 3.33 -24.88 -2.30
C SER A 431 2.92 -24.94 -0.82
N LEU A 432 2.11 -25.93 -0.47
CA LEU A 432 1.45 -26.07 0.83
C LEU A 432 1.82 -27.41 1.47
N SER A 433 1.96 -27.39 2.79
CA SER A 433 1.94 -28.61 3.60
C SER A 433 0.55 -28.79 4.20
N THR A 434 -0.01 -29.98 4.09
CA THR A 434 -1.34 -30.31 4.62
C THR A 434 -1.22 -31.25 5.81
N PHE A 435 -1.95 -30.96 6.88
CA PHE A 435 -1.99 -31.74 8.13
C PHE A 435 -3.44 -32.16 8.45
N ASN A 436 -3.61 -33.31 9.10
CA ASN A 436 -4.90 -33.76 9.62
C ASN A 436 -5.23 -33.09 10.96
N ASP A 437 -6.40 -33.41 11.51
CA ASP A 437 -6.86 -32.91 12.81
C ASP A 437 -5.95 -33.39 13.96
N GLU A 438 -5.23 -34.49 13.79
CA GLU A 438 -4.24 -35.03 14.72
C GLU A 438 -2.86 -34.32 14.62
N GLY A 439 -2.67 -33.40 13.68
CA GLY A 439 -1.41 -32.68 13.45
C GLY A 439 -0.35 -33.48 12.68
N GLU A 440 -0.72 -34.63 12.14
CA GLU A 440 0.11 -35.45 11.27
C GLU A 440 0.07 -34.90 9.84
N ARG A 441 1.23 -34.84 9.20
CA ARG A 441 1.34 -34.34 7.82
C ARG A 441 0.81 -35.39 6.84
N ILE A 442 -0.27 -35.06 6.14
CA ILE A 442 -0.92 -35.91 5.14
C ILE A 442 -0.21 -35.80 3.79
N SER A 443 0.10 -34.56 3.38
CA SER A 443 0.69 -34.31 2.06
C SER A 443 1.55 -33.06 2.05
N SER A 444 2.36 -32.95 1.00
CA SER A 444 3.10 -31.73 0.72
C SER A 444 3.37 -31.54 -0.75
N SER A 445 3.05 -30.34 -1.24
CA SER A 445 3.65 -29.82 -2.46
C SER A 445 4.93 -29.00 -2.18
N ALA A 446 5.24 -28.74 -0.90
CA ALA A 446 6.45 -28.06 -0.40
C ALA A 446 7.60 -29.01 -0.06
N ALA A 447 8.84 -28.55 -0.27
CA ALA A 447 10.05 -29.35 -0.07
C ALA A 447 10.41 -29.54 1.42
N VAL A 448 9.95 -28.65 2.31
CA VAL A 448 10.36 -28.62 3.72
C VAL A 448 9.61 -29.66 4.55
N LYS A 449 10.32 -30.44 5.39
CA LYS A 449 9.75 -31.33 6.42
C LYS A 449 9.84 -30.67 7.79
N ARG A 450 8.78 -30.01 8.26
CA ARG A 450 8.60 -29.63 9.67
C ARG A 450 7.51 -30.51 10.29
N GLN A 451 7.79 -31.09 11.47
CA GLN A 451 6.75 -31.47 12.41
C GLN A 451 6.29 -30.17 13.08
N PHE A 452 4.99 -29.90 13.12
CA PHE A 452 4.51 -28.56 13.45
C PHE A 452 3.27 -28.57 14.32
N SER A 453 3.25 -27.65 15.27
CA SER A 453 2.10 -27.28 16.11
C SER A 453 2.29 -25.81 16.46
N LEU A 454 1.63 -24.88 15.75
CA LEU A 454 1.45 -23.55 16.31
C LEU A 454 0.34 -23.60 17.34
N SER A 455 0.59 -22.96 18.47
CA SER A 455 -0.51 -22.45 19.29
C SER A 455 -1.14 -21.28 18.53
N ASN A 456 -2.19 -21.56 17.76
CA ASN A 456 -3.06 -20.50 17.27
C ASN A 456 -3.53 -19.69 18.50
N PRO A 457 -3.31 -18.36 18.58
CA PRO A 457 -3.85 -17.56 19.68
C PRO A 457 -5.39 -17.67 19.78
N PHE A 458 -6.05 -18.17 18.72
CA PHE A 458 -7.47 -18.47 18.63
C PHE A 458 -7.85 -19.97 18.64
N ARG A 459 -6.92 -20.94 18.46
CA ARG A 459 -7.23 -22.37 18.74
C ARG A 459 -6.95 -22.64 20.21
N ARG A 460 -8.01 -22.93 20.95
CA ARG A 460 -7.86 -23.79 22.12
C ARG A 460 -7.88 -25.26 21.68
N PRO A 461 -7.13 -26.13 22.40
CA PRO A 461 -7.20 -27.57 22.19
C PRO A 461 -8.65 -28.05 22.37
N SER A 462 -9.08 -28.93 21.48
CA SER A 462 -10.33 -29.69 21.61
C SER A 462 -10.39 -30.36 22.98
N LYS A 463 -11.09 -29.75 23.93
CA LYS A 463 -11.45 -30.39 25.20
C LYS A 463 -12.84 -31.00 25.08
N TYR A 464 -12.99 -31.98 24.20
CA TYR A 464 -14.06 -32.97 24.29
C TYR A 464 -13.57 -34.33 23.80
N HIS A 465 -12.61 -34.91 24.53
CA HIS A 465 -12.54 -36.36 24.65
C HIS A 465 -12.68 -36.72 26.13
N HIS A 466 -13.68 -37.55 26.41
CA HIS A 466 -13.99 -38.09 27.73
C HIS A 466 -12.76 -38.75 28.34
N ALA A 467 -12.17 -38.11 29.34
CA ALA A 467 -11.36 -38.81 30.32
C ALA A 467 -12.31 -39.56 31.25
N GLY A 468 -12.45 -40.86 30.99
CA GLY A 468 -12.87 -41.82 32.01
C GLY A 468 -11.93 -41.71 33.22
N ARG A 469 -12.54 -41.93 34.38
CA ARG A 469 -11.95 -42.00 35.71
C ARG A 469 -10.56 -42.66 35.69
N ASP A 470 -9.58 -42.03 36.32
CA ASP A 470 -8.99 -42.56 37.56
C ASP A 470 -8.02 -41.53 38.16
N MET A 471 -8.31 -41.14 39.41
CA MET A 471 -7.35 -40.48 40.30
C MET A 471 -6.34 -41.52 40.80
N PRO A 472 -5.11 -41.10 41.10
CA PRO A 472 -4.76 -41.14 42.51
C PRO A 472 -4.08 -39.87 43.00
N HIS A 473 -4.43 -39.56 44.26
CA HIS A 473 -3.73 -38.67 45.16
C HIS A 473 -2.24 -39.02 45.29
N ILE A 474 -1.39 -38.00 45.54
CA ILE A 474 -0.48 -37.90 46.70
C ILE A 474 0.38 -36.62 46.55
N VAL A 475 0.07 -35.61 47.37
CA VAL A 475 0.87 -35.02 48.47
C VAL A 475 2.01 -34.10 48.02
N ARG A 476 1.82 -32.82 48.37
CA ARG A 476 2.82 -31.74 48.37
C ARG A 476 3.88 -32.00 49.43
N HIS A 477 5.14 -31.78 49.05
CA HIS A 477 6.13 -31.11 49.90
C HIS A 477 6.74 -29.97 49.12
#